data_AF-A0A0E1RVM2-F1
#
_entry.id   AF-A0A0E1RVM2-F1
#
_cell.length_a   1.000
_cell.length_b   1.000
_cell.length_c   1.000
_cell.angle_alpha   90.00
_cell.angle_beta   90.00
_cell.angle_gamma   90.00
#
_symmetry.space_group_name_H-M   'P 1'
#
loop_
_entity.id
_entity.type
_entity.pdbx_description
1 polymer ?
#
loop_
_entity_poly.entity_id
_entity_poly.type
_entity_poly.pdbx_seq_one_letter_code
_entity_poly.pdbx_strand_id
1 'polypeptide(L)'
;MATNTALPTLKELEETARAAIDALKQYPEFGSAKLAIIGGTALWKYIPSGRTTKDVDFLITVSGAPQAVKTKLLQMPNSRFAEYAQLFVYKHPSGKNIQIDFTPEWQSAYVPEAAKPISTINSAVLPYISAVDLLALKINTCGMRPTVGKKTQDALDAMAIAENILAQGPIVLTNVQKEAARVGIQDVVTWSKRPSTWWNQHLQL
;
A
#
# COMPACT_ATOMS: atom_id res chain seq x y z
N MET A 1 22.88 14.03 15.11
CA MET A 1 23.05 12.84 14.24
C MET A 1 22.62 13.23 12.85
N ALA A 2 23.49 13.10 11.85
CA ALA A 2 23.16 13.43 10.47
C ALA A 2 22.10 12.45 9.95
N THR A 3 20.93 12.96 9.59
CA THR A 3 19.89 12.17 8.91
C THR A 3 20.40 11.82 7.52
N ASN A 4 20.57 10.53 7.23
CA ASN A 4 20.89 10.08 5.88
C ASN A 4 19.70 10.43 4.96
N THR A 5 19.90 11.36 4.03
CA THR A 5 18.87 11.87 3.10
C THR A 5 18.66 10.96 1.89
N ALA A 6 19.43 9.89 1.76
CA ALA A 6 19.27 8.92 0.67
C ALA A 6 17.92 8.22 0.75
N LEU A 7 17.28 8.03 -0.40
CA LEU A 7 16.03 7.27 -0.52
C LEU A 7 16.20 5.85 0.07
N PRO A 8 15.16 5.29 0.69
CA PRO A 8 15.20 3.90 1.12
C PRO A 8 15.25 2.96 -0.10
N THR A 9 16.00 1.87 0.04
CA THR A 9 15.95 0.73 -0.88
C THR A 9 14.69 -0.09 -0.62
N LEU A 10 14.25 -0.89 -1.60
CA LEU A 10 13.14 -1.82 -1.39
C LEU A 10 13.38 -2.75 -0.19
N LYS A 11 14.63 -3.19 0.02
CA LYS A 11 15.00 -4.01 1.18
C LYS A 11 14.77 -3.29 2.51
N GLU A 12 15.14 -2.01 2.61
CA GLU A 12 14.89 -1.21 3.82
C GLU A 12 13.38 -0.97 4.06
N LEU A 13 12.59 -0.83 2.99
CA LEU A 13 11.13 -0.76 3.08
C LEU A 13 10.55 -2.09 3.60
N GLU A 14 11.04 -3.22 3.10
CA GLU A 14 10.63 -4.56 3.55
C GLU A 14 11.05 -4.87 4.99
N GLU A 15 12.25 -4.47 5.40
CA GLU A 15 12.73 -4.56 6.78
C GLU A 15 11.89 -3.69 7.72
N THR A 16 11.51 -2.48 7.27
CA THR A 16 10.58 -1.60 8.00
C THR A 16 9.19 -2.22 8.13
N ALA A 17 8.67 -2.78 7.04
CA ALA A 17 7.37 -3.45 7.05
C ALA A 17 7.36 -4.64 8.01
N ARG A 18 8.44 -5.44 8.00
CA ARG A 18 8.64 -6.57 8.90
C ARG A 18 8.67 -6.13 10.36
N ALA A 19 9.42 -5.07 10.67
CA ALA A 19 9.49 -4.53 12.02
C ALA A 19 8.12 -4.03 12.53
N ALA A 20 7.33 -3.39 11.66
CA ALA A 20 5.96 -2.99 12.00
C ALA A 20 5.07 -4.21 12.28
N ILE A 21 5.09 -5.24 11.43
CA ILE A 21 4.33 -6.47 11.62
C ILE A 21 4.72 -7.16 12.93
N ASP A 22 6.02 -7.34 13.17
CA ASP A 22 6.53 -8.00 14.39
C ASP A 22 6.15 -7.23 15.66
N ALA A 23 6.14 -5.90 15.61
CA ALA A 23 5.68 -5.07 16.70
C ALA A 23 4.16 -5.22 16.94
N LEU A 24 3.34 -5.24 15.89
CA LEU A 24 1.89 -5.44 16.01
C LEU A 24 1.53 -6.82 16.59
N LYS A 25 2.32 -7.85 16.28
CA LYS A 25 2.13 -9.21 16.81
C LYS A 25 2.33 -9.30 18.33
N GLN A 26 2.97 -8.30 18.96
CA GLN A 26 3.12 -8.25 20.42
C GLN A 26 1.82 -7.85 21.15
N TYR A 27 0.77 -7.45 20.41
CA TYR A 27 -0.52 -7.03 20.95
C TYR A 27 -1.61 -8.05 20.57
N PRO A 28 -1.96 -9.00 21.46
CA PRO A 28 -2.95 -10.03 21.17
C PRO A 28 -4.31 -9.48 20.73
N GLU A 29 -4.69 -8.29 21.21
CA GLU A 29 -5.92 -7.60 20.83
C GLU A 29 -5.98 -7.23 19.33
N PHE A 30 -4.84 -7.17 18.64
CA PHE A 30 -4.76 -6.96 17.20
C PHE A 30 -4.72 -8.27 16.41
N GLY A 31 -4.63 -9.43 17.07
CA GLY A 31 -4.30 -10.70 16.45
C GLY A 31 -5.24 -11.16 15.33
N SER A 32 -6.54 -10.89 15.45
CA SER A 32 -7.56 -11.27 14.45
C SER A 32 -7.72 -10.23 13.33
N ALA A 33 -7.29 -8.98 13.55
CA ALA A 33 -7.34 -7.95 12.53
C ALA A 33 -6.41 -8.31 11.37
N LYS A 34 -6.81 -7.99 10.16
CA LYS A 34 -6.06 -8.28 8.93
C LYS A 34 -5.15 -7.14 8.56
N LEU A 35 -4.04 -7.48 7.91
CA LEU A 35 -3.07 -6.52 7.40
C LEU A 35 -2.49 -6.99 6.05
N ALA A 36 -2.31 -6.04 5.13
CA ALA A 36 -1.60 -6.22 3.87
C ALA A 36 -0.71 -5.01 3.57
N ILE A 37 0.45 -5.23 2.94
CA ILE A 37 1.27 -4.16 2.36
C ILE A 37 0.64 -3.73 1.04
N ILE A 38 0.36 -2.43 0.91
CA ILE A 38 -0.25 -1.82 -0.28
C ILE A 38 0.65 -0.71 -0.84
N GLY A 39 0.12 0.10 -1.74
CA GLY A 39 0.72 1.39 -2.11
C GLY A 39 2.04 1.28 -2.89
N GLY A 40 2.93 2.24 -2.67
CA GLY A 40 4.16 2.39 -3.46
C GLY A 40 5.15 1.23 -3.28
N THR A 41 5.21 0.67 -2.07
CA THR A 41 6.10 -0.45 -1.77
C THR A 41 5.66 -1.71 -2.51
N ALA A 42 4.35 -1.99 -2.55
CA ALA A 42 3.80 -3.10 -3.32
C ALA A 42 4.03 -2.93 -4.83
N LEU A 43 3.86 -1.72 -5.36
CA LEU A 43 4.15 -1.43 -6.77
C LEU A 43 5.61 -1.71 -7.13
N TRP A 44 6.55 -1.22 -6.31
CA TRP A 44 7.99 -1.39 -6.57
C TRP A 44 8.41 -2.87 -6.53
N LYS A 45 7.80 -3.68 -5.66
CA LYS A 45 7.99 -5.14 -5.67
C LYS A 45 7.62 -5.76 -7.02
N TYR A 46 6.48 -5.38 -7.61
CA TYR A 46 5.99 -5.97 -8.85
C TYR A 46 6.68 -5.41 -10.09
N ILE A 47 7.17 -4.18 -10.04
CA ILE A 47 7.83 -3.49 -11.15
C ILE A 47 9.17 -2.92 -10.66
N PRO A 48 10.22 -3.75 -10.47
CA PRO A 48 11.48 -3.33 -9.85
C PRO A 48 12.23 -2.22 -10.61
N SER A 49 12.05 -2.17 -11.94
CA SER A 49 12.60 -1.13 -12.83
C SER A 49 11.72 0.13 -12.94
N GLY A 50 10.59 0.16 -12.24
CA GLY A 50 9.65 1.26 -12.22
C GLY A 50 10.02 2.35 -11.21
N ARG A 51 9.01 3.14 -10.80
CA ARG A 51 9.21 4.16 -9.78
C ARG A 51 9.53 3.54 -8.41
N THR A 52 10.24 4.30 -7.59
CA THR A 52 10.49 3.96 -6.18
C THR A 52 9.51 4.68 -5.25
N THR A 53 9.59 4.41 -3.95
CA THR A 53 8.78 5.07 -2.91
C THR A 53 9.60 5.30 -1.64
N LYS A 54 9.11 6.13 -0.72
CA LYS A 54 9.83 6.48 0.54
C LYS A 54 9.16 5.93 1.80
N ASP A 55 8.04 5.26 1.63
CA ASP A 55 7.04 4.95 2.63
C ASP A 55 6.51 3.51 2.47
N VAL A 56 6.10 2.95 3.59
CA VAL A 56 5.40 1.66 3.65
C VAL A 56 3.94 1.92 3.96
N ASP A 57 3.06 1.59 3.03
CA ASP A 57 1.62 1.66 3.21
C ASP A 57 1.08 0.29 3.63
N PHE A 58 0.26 0.27 4.67
CA PHE A 58 -0.53 -0.89 5.06
C PHE A 58 -2.01 -0.61 4.89
N LEU A 59 -2.77 -1.61 4.42
CA LEU A 59 -4.18 -1.72 4.73
C LEU A 59 -4.32 -2.49 6.04
N ILE A 60 -5.14 -2.00 6.98
CA ILE A 60 -5.33 -2.65 8.28
C ILE A 60 -6.79 -2.58 8.76
N THR A 61 -7.26 -3.67 9.37
CA THR A 61 -8.64 -3.78 9.92
C THR A 61 -8.68 -3.67 11.45
N VAL A 62 -7.66 -3.07 12.07
CA VAL A 62 -7.65 -2.82 13.51
C VAL A 62 -8.67 -1.74 13.83
N SER A 63 -9.57 -2.01 14.79
CA SER A 63 -10.52 -1.01 15.26
C SER A 63 -9.79 0.20 15.85
N GLY A 64 -10.19 1.41 15.43
CA GLY A 64 -9.53 2.66 15.81
C GLY A 64 -8.22 2.96 15.07
N ALA A 65 -7.87 2.20 14.03
CA ALA A 65 -6.77 2.57 13.13
C ALA A 65 -7.05 3.92 12.42
N PRO A 66 -6.01 4.73 12.14
CA PRO A 66 -4.59 4.46 12.42
C PRO A 66 -4.18 4.77 13.87
N GLN A 67 -4.97 5.53 14.63
CA GLN A 67 -4.53 6.10 15.90
C GLN A 67 -4.27 5.04 16.98
N ALA A 68 -5.16 4.06 17.12
CA ALA A 68 -5.00 2.97 18.10
C ALA A 68 -3.69 2.20 17.88
N VAL A 69 -3.34 1.98 16.60
CA VAL A 69 -2.11 1.31 16.18
C VAL A 69 -0.88 2.17 16.51
N LYS A 70 -0.87 3.42 16.04
CA LYS A 70 0.25 4.37 16.26
C LYS A 70 0.53 4.54 17.75
N THR A 71 -0.51 4.76 18.57
CA THR A 71 -0.36 4.94 20.02
C THR A 71 0.31 3.74 20.69
N LYS A 72 -0.08 2.50 20.35
CA LYS A 72 0.56 1.30 20.90
C LYS A 72 2.03 1.22 20.51
N LEU A 73 2.33 1.40 19.23
CA LEU A 73 3.70 1.34 18.71
C LEU A 73 4.60 2.42 19.33
N LEU A 74 4.09 3.64 19.57
CA LEU A 74 4.83 4.71 20.25
C LEU A 74 5.11 4.40 21.72
N GLN A 75 4.21 3.69 22.40
CA GLN A 75 4.31 3.35 23.82
C GLN A 75 5.19 2.13 24.11
N MET A 76 5.71 1.44 23.08
CA MET A 76 6.62 0.31 23.28
C MET A 76 7.89 0.72 24.04
N PRO A 77 8.37 -0.09 25.01
CA PRO A 77 9.67 0.14 25.61
C PRO A 77 10.77 0.19 24.54
N ASN A 78 11.61 1.22 24.58
CA ASN A 78 12.65 1.46 23.57
C ASN A 78 12.11 1.50 22.13
N SER A 79 10.90 2.04 21.93
CA SER A 79 10.27 2.12 20.62
C SER A 79 11.17 2.78 19.58
N ARG A 80 11.29 2.12 18.42
CA ARG A 80 11.88 2.71 17.21
C ARG A 80 10.86 3.46 16.37
N PHE A 81 9.59 3.39 16.73
CA PHE A 81 8.54 4.20 16.11
C PHE A 81 8.56 5.60 16.71
N ALA A 82 8.34 6.60 15.87
CA ALA A 82 8.28 7.99 16.28
C ALA A 82 7.28 8.75 15.41
N GLU A 83 6.80 9.89 15.91
CA GLU A 83 5.94 10.79 15.17
C GLU A 83 6.57 12.18 15.12
N TYR A 84 6.72 12.73 13.91
CA TYR A 84 7.31 14.05 13.66
C TYR A 84 6.42 14.83 12.72
N ALA A 85 5.88 15.97 13.17
CA ALA A 85 5.03 16.83 12.33
C ALA A 85 3.94 16.02 11.57
N GLN A 86 3.24 15.14 12.29
CA GLN A 86 2.19 14.22 11.77
C GLN A 86 2.67 13.05 10.90
N LEU A 87 3.98 12.93 10.65
CA LEU A 87 4.56 11.76 9.99
C LEU A 87 4.89 10.68 11.02
N PHE A 88 4.26 9.52 10.88
CA PHE A 88 4.59 8.34 11.67
C PHE A 88 5.70 7.56 10.96
N VAL A 89 6.84 7.37 11.64
CA VAL A 89 8.05 6.81 11.05
C VAL A 89 8.62 5.68 11.89
N TYR A 90 9.35 4.79 11.24
CA TYR A 90 10.25 3.83 11.86
C TYR A 90 11.71 4.30 11.70
N LYS A 91 12.43 4.35 12.82
CA LYS A 91 13.88 4.63 12.87
C LYS A 91 14.63 3.37 12.46
N HIS A 92 14.91 3.27 11.16
CA HIS A 92 15.57 2.11 10.56
C HIS A 92 17.02 1.98 11.06
N PRO A 93 17.55 0.74 11.27
CA PRO A 93 18.95 0.53 11.63
C PRO A 93 19.98 1.22 10.72
N SER A 94 19.63 1.49 9.45
CA SER A 94 20.49 2.23 8.51
C SER A 94 20.60 3.73 8.78
N GLY A 95 19.92 4.24 9.82
CA GLY A 95 19.90 5.67 10.17
C GLY A 95 18.85 6.49 9.43
N LYS A 96 17.98 5.84 8.64
CA LYS A 96 16.87 6.49 7.92
C LYS A 96 15.60 6.49 8.76
N ASN A 97 14.78 7.53 8.61
CA ASN A 97 13.41 7.56 9.09
C ASN A 97 12.49 7.20 7.93
N ILE A 98 11.89 6.01 7.98
CA ILE A 98 11.00 5.51 6.92
C ILE A 98 9.57 5.69 7.38
N GLN A 99 8.75 6.39 6.58
CA GLN A 99 7.35 6.62 6.90
C GLN A 99 6.55 5.33 6.81
N ILE A 100 5.62 5.17 7.75
CA ILE A 100 4.64 4.08 7.75
C ILE A 100 3.26 4.70 7.82
N ASP A 101 2.44 4.37 6.83
CA ASP A 101 1.04 4.79 6.78
C ASP A 101 0.13 3.57 6.97
N PHE A 102 -0.82 3.69 7.90
CA PHE A 102 -1.85 2.69 8.13
C PHE A 102 -3.16 3.22 7.55
N THR A 103 -3.58 2.67 6.41
CA THR A 103 -4.88 2.92 5.79
C THR A 103 -5.92 2.03 6.46
N PRO A 104 -6.88 2.60 7.20
CA PRO A 104 -7.96 1.81 7.79
C PRO A 104 -8.85 1.21 6.71
N GLU A 105 -9.46 0.05 7.00
CA GLU A 105 -10.34 -0.64 6.04
C GLU A 105 -11.47 0.22 5.48
N TRP A 106 -12.03 1.13 6.29
CA TRP A 106 -13.13 2.02 5.87
C TRP A 106 -12.71 3.07 4.84
N GLN A 107 -11.40 3.30 4.65
CA GLN A 107 -10.87 4.16 3.59
C GLN A 107 -10.56 3.38 2.30
N SER A 108 -10.65 2.05 2.33
CA SER A 108 -10.43 1.21 1.16
C SER A 108 -11.76 0.78 0.55
N ALA A 109 -11.80 0.60 -0.78
CA ALA A 109 -13.00 0.10 -1.45
C ALA A 109 -13.40 -1.31 -0.98
N TYR A 110 -12.42 -2.12 -0.58
CA TYR A 110 -12.60 -3.45 -0.02
C TYR A 110 -11.31 -3.92 0.66
N VAL A 111 -11.38 -4.99 1.45
CA VAL A 111 -10.19 -5.63 2.04
C VAL A 111 -9.67 -6.71 1.07
N PRO A 112 -8.43 -6.61 0.56
CA PRO A 112 -7.87 -7.59 -0.36
C PRO A 112 -7.77 -8.99 0.25
N GLU A 113 -7.91 -10.03 -0.57
CA GLU A 113 -7.80 -11.43 -0.13
C GLU A 113 -6.43 -11.73 0.49
N ALA A 114 -5.38 -11.07 -0.01
CA ALA A 114 -4.03 -11.20 0.51
C ALA A 114 -3.84 -10.63 1.93
N ALA A 115 -4.81 -9.89 2.48
CA ALA A 115 -4.75 -9.40 3.86
C ALA A 115 -4.92 -10.54 4.85
N LYS A 116 -3.93 -10.73 5.73
CA LYS A 116 -3.87 -11.86 6.67
C LYS A 116 -4.05 -11.41 8.11
N PRO A 117 -4.68 -12.23 8.98
CA PRO A 117 -4.74 -11.95 10.40
C PRO A 117 -3.33 -11.73 10.98
N ILE A 118 -3.13 -10.64 11.72
CA ILE A 118 -1.81 -10.20 12.21
C ILE A 118 -1.08 -11.31 12.96
N SER A 119 -1.79 -12.04 13.81
CA SER A 119 -1.26 -13.18 14.59
C SER A 119 -0.63 -14.27 13.71
N THR A 120 -1.17 -14.48 12.50
CA THR A 120 -0.78 -15.55 11.57
C THR A 120 0.26 -15.13 10.53
N ILE A 121 0.60 -13.85 10.44
CA ILE A 121 1.54 -13.37 9.42
C ILE A 121 2.92 -13.98 9.68
N ASN A 122 3.44 -14.70 8.69
CA ASN A 122 4.83 -15.12 8.68
C ASN A 122 5.71 -13.93 8.24
N SER A 123 6.48 -13.37 9.16
CA SER A 123 7.33 -12.21 8.90
C SER A 123 8.44 -12.48 7.86
N ALA A 124 8.77 -13.74 7.57
CA ALA A 124 9.65 -14.10 6.45
C ALA A 124 8.98 -13.91 5.08
N VAL A 125 7.65 -13.95 5.00
CA VAL A 125 6.86 -13.80 3.78
C VAL A 125 5.85 -12.67 3.96
N LEU A 126 6.27 -11.47 3.55
CA LEU A 126 5.48 -10.25 3.73
C LEU A 126 4.11 -10.34 3.03
N PRO A 127 3.01 -9.88 3.67
CA PRO A 127 1.65 -9.99 3.15
C PRO A 127 1.36 -8.91 2.11
N TYR A 128 2.01 -8.97 0.96
CA TYR A 128 1.74 -8.04 -0.13
C TYR A 128 0.35 -8.25 -0.73
N ILE A 129 -0.35 -7.15 -1.00
CA ILE A 129 -1.54 -7.14 -1.86
C ILE A 129 -1.24 -7.80 -3.22
N SER A 130 -2.21 -8.49 -3.82
CA SER A 130 -2.03 -9.03 -5.18
C SER A 130 -1.88 -7.92 -6.22
N ALA A 131 -1.23 -8.19 -7.35
CA ALA A 131 -1.09 -7.19 -8.42
C ALA A 131 -2.45 -6.72 -8.96
N VAL A 132 -3.43 -7.64 -9.03
CA VAL A 132 -4.79 -7.37 -9.50
C VAL A 132 -5.55 -6.48 -8.50
N ASP A 133 -5.44 -6.77 -7.21
CA ASP A 133 -6.02 -5.92 -6.17
C ASP A 133 -5.36 -4.53 -6.15
N LEU A 134 -4.03 -4.47 -6.30
CA LEU A 134 -3.30 -3.22 -6.37
C LEU A 134 -3.78 -2.36 -7.54
N LEU A 135 -4.02 -2.98 -8.71
CA LEU A 135 -4.59 -2.29 -9.88
C LEU A 135 -5.97 -1.71 -9.57
N ALA A 136 -6.89 -2.54 -9.06
CA ALA A 136 -8.26 -2.12 -8.77
C ALA A 136 -8.29 -0.96 -7.75
N LEU A 137 -7.50 -1.06 -6.67
CA LEU A 137 -7.40 0.00 -5.67
C LEU A 137 -6.74 1.27 -6.22
N LYS A 138 -5.71 1.16 -7.07
CA LYS A 138 -5.07 2.33 -7.70
C LYS A 138 -6.03 3.09 -8.62
N ILE A 139 -6.84 2.35 -9.39
CA ILE A 139 -7.88 2.95 -10.22
C ILE A 139 -8.88 3.67 -9.31
N ASN A 140 -9.38 2.99 -8.28
CA ASN A 140 -10.34 3.53 -7.34
C ASN A 140 -9.85 4.84 -6.68
N THR A 141 -8.62 4.86 -6.16
CA THR A 141 -8.10 6.01 -5.42
C THR A 141 -7.75 7.20 -6.31
N CYS A 142 -7.51 7.00 -7.61
CA CYS A 142 -7.11 8.06 -8.54
C CYS A 142 -8.06 9.27 -8.47
N GLY A 143 -9.38 9.05 -8.50
CA GLY A 143 -10.37 10.13 -8.43
C GLY A 143 -10.47 10.83 -7.08
N MET A 144 -10.06 10.15 -6.01
CA MET A 144 -10.20 10.62 -4.63
C MET A 144 -9.00 11.45 -4.15
N ARG A 145 -7.91 11.54 -4.94
CA ARG A 145 -6.72 12.28 -4.51
C ARG A 145 -6.94 13.79 -4.54
N PRO A 146 -6.41 14.53 -3.55
CA PRO A 146 -6.64 15.97 -3.42
C PRO A 146 -5.85 16.82 -4.41
N THR A 147 -4.79 16.29 -5.03
CA THR A 147 -3.91 17.04 -5.93
C THR A 147 -3.78 16.37 -7.28
N VAL A 148 -3.68 17.18 -8.34
CA VAL A 148 -3.46 16.70 -9.72
C VAL A 148 -2.23 15.80 -9.80
N GLY A 149 -1.12 16.18 -9.15
CA GLY A 149 0.09 15.35 -9.14
C GLY A 149 -0.14 13.94 -8.58
N LYS A 150 -0.94 13.81 -7.50
CA LYS A 150 -1.29 12.49 -6.94
C LYS A 150 -2.27 11.73 -7.83
N LYS A 151 -3.24 12.40 -8.46
CA LYS A 151 -4.15 11.79 -9.45
C LYS A 151 -3.37 11.21 -10.63
N THR A 152 -2.47 12.00 -11.21
CA THR A 152 -1.61 11.58 -12.31
C THR A 152 -0.72 10.41 -11.92
N GLN A 153 -0.10 10.45 -10.73
CA GLN A 153 0.73 9.34 -10.27
C GLN A 153 -0.08 8.05 -10.11
N ASP A 154 -1.27 8.09 -9.51
CA ASP A 154 -2.12 6.90 -9.37
C ASP A 154 -2.57 6.35 -10.73
N ALA A 155 -2.86 7.21 -11.71
CA ALA A 155 -3.21 6.78 -13.06
C ALA A 155 -2.03 6.13 -13.82
N LEU A 156 -0.82 6.69 -13.67
CA LEU A 156 0.40 6.10 -14.24
C LEU A 156 0.77 4.79 -13.55
N ASP A 157 0.61 4.70 -12.23
CA ASP A 157 0.80 3.46 -11.47
C ASP A 157 -0.19 2.39 -11.96
N ALA A 158 -1.48 2.74 -12.09
CA ALA A 158 -2.50 1.82 -12.60
C ALA A 158 -2.15 1.32 -14.01
N MET A 159 -1.70 2.21 -14.90
CA MET A 159 -1.27 1.83 -16.25
C MET A 159 -0.09 0.87 -16.21
N ALA A 160 0.95 1.17 -15.43
CA ALA A 160 2.13 0.31 -15.32
C ALA A 160 1.79 -1.07 -14.76
N ILE A 161 0.91 -1.15 -13.75
CA ILE A 161 0.43 -2.42 -13.20
C ILE A 161 -0.36 -3.20 -14.26
N ALA A 162 -1.27 -2.55 -14.98
CA ALA A 162 -2.06 -3.19 -16.02
C ALA A 162 -1.17 -3.77 -17.13
N GLU A 163 -0.21 -2.99 -17.63
CA GLU A 163 0.77 -3.46 -18.63
C GLU A 163 1.62 -4.63 -18.11
N ASN A 164 2.06 -4.57 -16.85
CA ASN A 164 2.84 -5.65 -16.22
C ASN A 164 2.03 -6.95 -16.07
N ILE A 165 0.73 -6.86 -15.73
CA ILE A 165 -0.15 -8.04 -15.69
C ILE A 165 -0.39 -8.56 -17.11
N LEU A 166 -0.69 -7.69 -18.06
CA LEU A 166 -0.96 -8.04 -19.46
C LEU A 166 0.23 -8.72 -20.15
N ALA A 167 1.46 -8.38 -19.75
CA ALA A 167 2.66 -9.06 -20.23
C ALA A 167 2.74 -10.54 -19.78
N GLN A 168 1.99 -10.92 -18.75
CA GLN A 168 1.96 -12.27 -18.17
C GLN A 168 0.66 -13.02 -18.49
N GLY A 169 -0.42 -12.32 -18.83
CA GLY A 169 -1.72 -12.90 -19.15
C GLY A 169 -2.87 -11.89 -19.05
N PRO A 170 -4.11 -12.30 -19.36
CA PRO A 170 -5.26 -11.40 -19.29
C PRO A 170 -5.53 -10.93 -17.86
N ILE A 171 -5.99 -9.69 -17.71
CA ILE A 171 -6.48 -9.19 -16.42
C ILE A 171 -7.86 -9.80 -16.15
N VAL A 172 -7.98 -10.49 -15.02
CA VAL A 172 -9.24 -11.06 -14.55
C VAL A 172 -9.61 -10.41 -13.23
N LEU A 173 -10.61 -9.55 -13.25
CA LEU A 173 -11.16 -8.90 -12.06
C LEU A 173 -12.37 -9.67 -11.52
N THR A 174 -12.43 -9.84 -10.21
CA THR A 174 -13.66 -10.21 -9.49
C THR A 174 -14.69 -9.09 -9.54
N ASN A 175 -15.95 -9.37 -9.23
CA ASN A 175 -17.00 -8.33 -9.21
C ASN A 175 -16.65 -7.18 -8.25
N VAL A 176 -16.15 -7.47 -7.05
CA VAL A 176 -15.76 -6.42 -6.10
C VAL A 176 -14.64 -5.52 -6.67
N GLN A 177 -13.66 -6.11 -7.35
CA GLN A 177 -12.58 -5.36 -8.01
C GLN A 177 -13.08 -4.53 -9.19
N LYS A 178 -14.01 -5.06 -10.00
CA LYS A 178 -14.66 -4.30 -11.09
C LYS A 178 -15.40 -3.09 -10.54
N GLU A 179 -16.12 -3.27 -9.44
CA GLU A 179 -16.93 -2.23 -8.84
C GLU A 179 -16.04 -1.11 -8.29
N ALA A 180 -14.94 -1.48 -7.62
CA ALA A 180 -13.91 -0.53 -7.20
C ALA A 180 -13.29 0.22 -8.39
N ALA A 181 -12.97 -0.48 -9.48
CA ALA A 181 -12.36 0.12 -10.67
C ALA A 181 -13.33 1.08 -11.38
N ARG A 182 -14.62 0.75 -11.50
CA ARG A 182 -15.63 1.62 -12.15
C ARG A 182 -15.74 3.00 -11.50
N VAL A 183 -15.54 3.08 -10.18
CA VAL A 183 -15.60 4.35 -9.43
C VAL A 183 -14.53 5.35 -9.90
N GLY A 184 -13.33 4.88 -10.22
CA GLY A 184 -12.19 5.77 -10.53
C GLY A 184 -11.74 5.76 -11.99
N ILE A 185 -12.39 4.98 -12.86
CA ILE A 185 -11.89 4.76 -14.22
C ILE A 185 -11.83 6.02 -15.07
N GLN A 186 -12.77 6.95 -14.90
CA GLN A 186 -12.80 8.21 -15.67
C GLN A 186 -11.60 9.11 -15.34
N ASP A 187 -11.20 9.18 -14.07
CA ASP A 187 -9.98 9.89 -13.68
C ASP A 187 -8.74 9.22 -14.26
N VAL A 188 -8.67 7.87 -14.23
CA VAL A 188 -7.54 7.16 -14.83
C VAL A 188 -7.44 7.42 -16.33
N VAL A 189 -8.56 7.42 -17.07
CA VAL A 189 -8.58 7.75 -18.51
C VAL A 189 -8.04 9.16 -18.74
N THR A 190 -8.44 10.12 -17.89
CA THR A 190 -8.00 11.51 -17.97
C THR A 190 -6.48 11.64 -17.83
N TRP A 191 -5.87 10.90 -16.89
CA TRP A 191 -4.47 11.12 -16.52
C TRP A 191 -3.46 10.09 -17.05
N SER A 192 -3.89 8.89 -17.43
CA SER A 192 -3.02 7.81 -17.94
C SER A 192 -2.63 7.95 -19.41
N LYS A 193 -3.30 8.84 -20.16
CA LYS A 193 -3.18 8.99 -21.63
C LYS A 193 -3.60 7.74 -22.44
N ARG A 194 -4.21 6.74 -21.80
CA ARG A 194 -4.87 5.60 -22.46
C ARG A 194 -6.36 5.89 -22.66
N PRO A 195 -6.94 5.57 -23.83
CA PRO A 195 -8.35 5.82 -24.07
C PRO A 195 -9.23 4.90 -23.22
N SER A 196 -10.44 5.34 -22.90
CA SER A 196 -11.43 4.55 -22.15
C SER A 196 -11.70 3.18 -22.76
N THR A 197 -11.69 3.08 -24.10
CA THR A 197 -11.86 1.81 -24.82
C THR A 197 -10.80 0.78 -24.46
N TRP A 198 -9.55 1.20 -24.28
CA TRP A 198 -8.45 0.31 -23.88
C TRP A 198 -8.71 -0.25 -22.47
N TRP A 199 -9.09 0.61 -21.53
CA TRP A 199 -9.40 0.20 -20.16
C TRP A 199 -10.60 -0.73 -20.08
N ASN A 200 -11.72 -0.38 -20.72
CA ASN A 200 -12.93 -1.20 -20.70
C ASN A 200 -12.70 -2.59 -21.32
N GLN A 201 -11.93 -2.66 -22.40
CA GLN A 201 -11.58 -3.93 -23.04
C GLN A 201 -10.75 -4.83 -22.13
N HIS A 202 -9.69 -4.30 -21.51
CA HIS A 202 -8.76 -5.13 -20.72
C HIS A 202 -9.26 -5.45 -19.31
N LEU A 203 -10.08 -4.56 -18.72
CA LEU A 203 -10.64 -4.76 -17.38
C LEU A 203 -12.04 -5.40 -17.40
N GLN A 204 -12.67 -5.49 -18.58
CA GLN A 204 -14.02 -6.02 -18.77
C GLN A 204 -15.06 -5.31 -17.88
N LEU A 205 -15.04 -3.97 -17.93
CA LEU A 205 -15.90 -3.07 -17.14
C LEU A 205 -17.22 -2.75 -17.83
#